data_AF-A0A2S7SY74-F1
#
_entry.id   AF-A0A2S7SY74-F1
#
_cell.length_a   1.000
_cell.length_b   1.000
_cell.length_c   1.000
_cell.angle_alpha   90.00
_cell.angle_beta   90.00
_cell.angle_gamma   90.00
#
_symmetry.space_group_name_H-M   'P 1'
#
loop_
_entity.id
_entity.type
_entity.pdbx_description
1 polymer ?
#
loop_
_entity_poly.entity_id
_entity_poly.type
_entity_poly.pdbx_seq_one_letter_code
_entity_poly.pdbx_strand_id
1 'polypeptide(L)'
;MKERLFTLLLLIATYTLHAQSLISFKESKQLSILAFLKTASGSGDMSRTLAEYIAKNVPAEDKVKFAAVIEDYRNLGLDYSYTIPGYPDSRPRPRTTMDLINIAAVQAKDEREFMQRIVGLLPNETWLQLRKVMNDVAPYYDKILGKPYTKAMSGQLAALQQYNTRLDNIFNKLSHFYGSTWSKDVPFTVAYTPCLEREATLLQPLIVIVLFLLCLPKKRIMICG
;
A
#
# COMPACT_ATOMS: atom_id res chain seq x y z
N MET A 1 -28.04 38.88 24.32
CA MET A 1 -28.29 37.46 23.93
C MET A 1 -27.45 37.01 22.75
N LYS A 2 -27.28 37.80 21.66
CA LYS A 2 -26.42 37.46 20.51
C LYS A 2 -24.95 37.13 20.89
N GLU A 3 -24.34 37.92 21.78
CA GLU A 3 -22.96 37.73 22.27
C GLU A 3 -22.74 36.38 22.98
N ARG A 4 -23.73 35.92 23.76
CA ARG A 4 -23.69 34.64 24.49
C ARG A 4 -23.97 33.43 23.59
N LEU A 5 -24.71 33.65 22.50
CA LEU A 5 -24.96 32.62 21.49
C LEU A 5 -23.71 32.36 20.63
N PHE A 6 -22.96 33.42 20.30
CA PHE A 6 -21.73 33.31 19.50
C PHE A 6 -20.61 32.58 20.26
N THR A 7 -20.48 32.85 21.57
CA THR A 7 -19.53 32.15 22.44
C THR A 7 -19.88 30.67 22.63
N LEU A 8 -21.17 30.33 22.74
CA LEU A 8 -21.61 28.92 22.79
C LEU A 8 -21.33 28.19 21.47
N LEU A 9 -21.54 28.86 20.33
CA LEU A 9 -21.28 28.29 18.99
C LEU A 9 -19.77 28.05 18.77
N LEU A 10 -18.91 28.97 19.25
CA LEU A 10 -17.46 28.83 19.19
C LEU A 10 -16.97 27.65 20.05
N LEU A 11 -17.57 27.46 21.24
CA LEU A 11 -17.24 26.34 22.12
C LEU A 11 -17.62 25.00 21.49
N ILE A 12 -18.83 24.89 20.91
CA ILE A 12 -19.30 23.67 20.22
C ILE A 12 -18.42 23.36 18.99
N ALA A 13 -17.97 24.36 18.24
CA ALA A 13 -17.07 24.16 17.12
C ALA A 13 -15.72 23.55 17.54
N THR A 14 -15.18 23.91 18.71
CA THR A 14 -13.93 23.32 19.23
C THR A 14 -14.06 21.86 19.66
N TYR A 15 -15.25 21.40 20.07
CA TYR A 15 -15.47 19.99 20.42
C TYR A 15 -15.58 19.06 19.20
N THR A 16 -15.72 19.60 17.99
CA THR A 16 -15.74 18.80 16.75
C THR A 16 -14.36 18.51 16.17
N LEU A 17 -13.28 18.81 16.92
CA LEU A 17 -11.94 18.33 16.64
C LEU A 17 -11.93 16.80 16.74
N HIS A 18 -12.22 16.16 15.60
CA HIS A 18 -12.13 14.72 15.45
C HIS A 18 -10.71 14.28 15.76
N ALA A 19 -10.55 13.49 16.81
CA ALA A 19 -9.31 12.74 17.01
C ALA A 19 -9.13 11.84 15.76
N GLN A 20 -8.08 12.11 14.97
CA GLN A 20 -7.72 11.23 13.87
C GLN A 20 -7.42 9.84 14.45
N SER A 21 -8.04 8.81 13.87
CA SER A 21 -7.70 7.43 14.23
C SER A 21 -6.23 7.19 13.91
N LEU A 22 -5.53 6.52 14.82
CA LEU A 22 -4.12 6.25 14.65
C LEU A 22 -3.89 5.28 13.48
N ILE A 23 -4.88 4.44 13.17
CA ILE A 23 -4.82 3.53 12.02
C ILE A 23 -5.75 4.04 10.92
N SER A 24 -5.17 4.24 9.74
CA SER A 24 -5.87 4.68 8.54
C SER A 24 -5.89 3.58 7.50
N PHE A 25 -7.09 3.10 7.15
CA PHE A 25 -7.27 2.18 6.03
C PHE A 25 -7.54 2.97 4.76
N LYS A 26 -6.82 2.66 3.69
CA LYS A 26 -7.05 3.27 2.38
C LYS A 26 -6.82 2.32 1.22
N GLU A 27 -7.39 2.67 0.09
CA GLU A 27 -7.03 2.09 -1.19
C GLU A 27 -5.81 2.83 -1.76
N SER A 28 -4.85 2.09 -2.32
CA SER A 28 -3.75 2.68 -3.09
C SER A 28 -3.72 2.10 -4.48
N LYS A 29 -4.01 2.95 -5.48
CA LYS A 29 -3.94 2.57 -6.90
C LYS A 29 -2.50 2.27 -7.31
N GLN A 30 -1.54 3.07 -6.86
CA GLN A 30 -0.12 2.93 -7.22
C GLN A 30 0.43 1.61 -6.69
N LEU A 31 0.12 1.27 -5.44
CA LEU A 31 0.52 -0.02 -4.87
C LEU A 31 -0.15 -1.19 -5.60
N SER A 32 -1.44 -1.05 -5.95
CA SER A 32 -2.17 -2.09 -6.70
C SER A 32 -1.61 -2.30 -8.11
N ILE A 33 -1.19 -1.24 -8.80
CA ILE A 33 -0.51 -1.33 -10.10
C ILE A 33 0.85 -2.02 -9.96
N LEU A 34 1.64 -1.67 -8.95
CA LEU A 34 2.93 -2.34 -8.69
C LEU A 34 2.74 -3.83 -8.38
N ALA A 35 1.74 -4.17 -7.55
CA ALA A 35 1.39 -5.55 -7.25
C ALA A 35 0.92 -6.31 -8.51
N PHE A 36 0.15 -5.64 -9.37
CA PHE A 36 -0.29 -6.18 -10.65
C PHE A 36 0.88 -6.46 -11.60
N LEU A 37 1.80 -5.51 -11.76
CA LEU A 37 3.03 -5.69 -12.56
C LEU A 37 3.86 -6.85 -12.03
N LYS A 38 4.11 -6.87 -10.72
CA LYS A 38 4.88 -7.93 -10.04
C LYS A 38 4.25 -9.32 -10.22
N THR A 39 2.92 -9.40 -10.19
CA THR A 39 2.20 -10.66 -10.40
C THR A 39 2.24 -11.09 -11.86
N ALA A 40 2.03 -10.16 -12.79
CA ALA A 40 2.03 -10.44 -14.23
C ALA A 40 3.41 -10.81 -14.78
N SER A 41 4.48 -10.27 -14.19
CA SER A 41 5.87 -10.62 -14.53
C SER A 41 6.34 -11.96 -13.96
N GLY A 42 5.57 -12.57 -13.06
CA GLY A 42 5.98 -13.77 -12.35
C GLY A 42 7.16 -13.54 -11.38
N SER A 43 7.44 -12.28 -11.01
CA SER A 43 8.53 -11.96 -10.09
C SER A 43 8.07 -12.05 -8.64
N GLY A 44 8.59 -13.04 -7.89
CA GLY A 44 8.39 -13.19 -6.45
C GLY A 44 7.18 -14.04 -6.03
N ASP A 45 6.92 -14.08 -4.73
CA ASP A 45 5.89 -14.91 -4.09
C ASP A 45 4.48 -14.28 -4.20
N MET A 46 3.95 -14.15 -5.41
CA MET A 46 2.58 -13.64 -5.65
C MET A 46 1.59 -14.75 -6.00
N SER A 47 0.30 -14.51 -5.76
CA SER A 47 -0.78 -15.47 -6.01
C SER A 47 -0.78 -16.00 -7.45
N ARG A 48 -0.56 -17.31 -7.60
CA ARG A 48 -0.59 -18.00 -8.89
C ARG A 48 -1.96 -17.85 -9.57
N THR A 49 -3.03 -17.87 -8.78
CA THR A 49 -4.40 -17.69 -9.29
C THR A 49 -4.59 -16.30 -9.88
N LEU A 50 -4.06 -15.26 -9.23
CA LEU A 50 -4.13 -13.91 -9.77
C LEU A 50 -3.35 -13.78 -11.08
N ALA A 51 -2.16 -14.39 -11.16
CA ALA A 51 -1.37 -14.42 -12.40
C ALA A 51 -2.11 -15.12 -13.55
N GLU A 52 -2.69 -16.30 -13.30
CA GLU A 52 -3.51 -17.04 -14.27
C GLU A 52 -4.74 -16.22 -14.70
N TYR A 53 -5.40 -15.54 -13.75
CA TYR A 53 -6.54 -14.67 -14.03
C TYR A 53 -6.15 -13.48 -14.92
N ILE A 54 -5.03 -12.81 -14.64
CA ILE A 54 -4.52 -11.71 -15.47
C ILE A 54 -4.26 -12.24 -16.88
N ALA A 55 -3.49 -13.32 -17.04
CA ALA A 55 -3.15 -13.89 -18.34
C ALA A 55 -4.39 -14.27 -19.17
N LYS A 56 -5.46 -14.75 -18.53
CA LYS A 56 -6.72 -15.11 -19.18
C LYS A 56 -7.54 -13.88 -19.62
N ASN A 57 -7.53 -12.79 -18.85
CA ASN A 57 -8.39 -11.63 -19.06
C ASN A 57 -7.73 -10.48 -19.84
N VAL A 58 -6.45 -10.61 -20.22
CA VAL A 58 -5.82 -9.68 -21.17
C VAL A 58 -6.47 -9.83 -22.55
N PRO A 59 -6.94 -8.73 -23.17
CA PRO A 59 -7.58 -8.76 -24.50
C PRO A 59 -6.64 -9.36 -25.55
N ALA A 60 -7.17 -10.19 -26.44
CA ALA A 60 -6.37 -10.95 -27.40
C ALA A 60 -5.55 -10.02 -28.33
N GLU A 61 -6.15 -8.90 -28.74
CA GLU A 61 -5.57 -7.85 -29.56
C GLU A 61 -4.38 -7.13 -28.92
N ASP A 62 -4.33 -7.10 -27.58
CA ASP A 62 -3.33 -6.36 -26.82
C ASP A 62 -2.28 -7.25 -26.16
N LYS A 63 -2.37 -8.57 -26.29
CA LYS A 63 -1.44 -9.53 -25.65
C LYS A 63 0.03 -9.23 -25.95
N VAL A 64 0.34 -8.87 -27.19
CA VAL A 64 1.72 -8.56 -27.61
C VAL A 64 2.23 -7.29 -26.93
N LYS A 65 1.41 -6.24 -26.89
CA LYS A 65 1.76 -4.97 -26.21
C LYS A 65 1.90 -5.18 -24.72
N PHE A 66 0.95 -5.89 -24.11
CA PHE A 66 0.99 -6.22 -22.70
C PHE A 66 2.25 -6.99 -22.32
N ALA A 67 2.61 -8.03 -23.09
CA ALA A 67 3.83 -8.80 -22.87
C ALA A 67 5.09 -7.93 -22.97
N ALA A 68 5.15 -6.98 -23.91
CA ALA A 68 6.25 -6.04 -24.02
C ALA A 68 6.38 -5.14 -22.77
N VAL A 69 5.26 -4.63 -22.24
CA VAL A 69 5.26 -3.82 -21.00
C VAL A 69 5.72 -4.64 -19.79
N ILE A 70 5.30 -5.91 -19.70
CA ILE A 70 5.76 -6.81 -18.63
C ILE A 70 7.25 -7.12 -18.76
N GLU A 71 7.75 -7.28 -19.97
CA GLU A 71 9.18 -7.49 -20.20
C GLU A 71 10.00 -6.23 -19.87
N ASP A 72 9.53 -5.04 -20.26
CA ASP A 72 10.11 -3.76 -19.85
C ASP A 72 10.20 -3.68 -18.33
N TYR A 73 9.14 -4.07 -17.61
CA TYR A 73 9.13 -4.12 -16.14
C TYR A 73 10.16 -5.10 -15.57
N ARG A 74 10.26 -6.32 -16.13
CA ARG A 74 11.22 -7.36 -15.67
C ARG A 74 12.66 -6.91 -15.78
N ASN A 75 12.95 -6.06 -16.76
CA ASN A 75 14.29 -5.51 -16.99
C ASN A 75 14.60 -4.31 -16.07
N LEU A 76 13.64 -3.82 -15.27
CA LEU A 76 13.90 -2.77 -14.29
C LEU A 76 14.66 -3.34 -13.08
N GLY A 77 15.84 -2.78 -12.80
CA GLY A 77 16.53 -3.01 -11.53
C GLY A 77 15.87 -2.21 -10.41
N LEU A 78 14.89 -2.78 -9.71
CA LEU A 78 14.17 -2.11 -8.62
C LEU A 78 14.63 -2.52 -7.20
N ASP A 79 15.41 -3.60 -7.08
CA ASP A 79 15.76 -4.25 -5.82
C ASP A 79 17.23 -4.00 -5.39
N TYR A 80 17.61 -2.74 -5.20
CA TYR A 80 18.91 -2.41 -4.62
C TYR A 80 18.88 -2.65 -3.11
N SER A 81 19.78 -3.50 -2.62
CA SER A 81 19.92 -3.76 -1.18
C SER A 81 20.79 -2.71 -0.52
N TYR A 82 20.39 -2.26 0.68
CA TYR A 82 21.17 -1.34 1.50
C TYR A 82 21.17 -1.75 2.97
N THR A 83 22.20 -1.31 3.69
CA THR A 83 22.32 -1.47 5.14
C THR A 83 22.11 -0.12 5.82
N ILE A 84 21.49 -0.16 6.99
CA ILE A 84 21.29 1.05 7.80
C ILE A 84 22.48 1.16 8.75
N PRO A 85 23.29 2.24 8.66
CA PRO A 85 24.38 2.45 9.61
C PRO A 85 23.88 2.43 11.06
N GLY A 86 24.58 1.71 11.94
CA GLY A 86 24.22 1.61 13.36
C GLY A 86 23.22 0.50 13.71
N TYR A 87 22.71 -0.24 12.72
CA TYR A 87 21.96 -1.47 13.00
C TYR A 87 22.91 -2.63 13.33
N PRO A 88 22.63 -3.46 14.34
CA PRO A 88 23.52 -4.56 14.72
C PRO A 88 23.61 -5.63 13.63
N ASP A 89 24.83 -6.02 13.27
CA ASP A 89 25.12 -7.05 12.25
C ASP A 89 24.49 -8.41 12.56
N SER A 90 24.22 -8.69 13.84
CA SER A 90 23.54 -9.91 14.30
C SER A 90 22.04 -9.94 13.99
N ARG A 91 21.48 -8.85 13.45
CA ARG A 91 20.10 -8.78 12.94
C ARG A 91 20.08 -8.21 11.52
N PRO A 92 20.74 -8.84 10.55
CA PRO A 92 20.71 -8.36 9.19
C PRO A 92 19.29 -8.57 8.66
N ARG A 93 18.55 -7.49 8.48
CA ARG A 93 17.41 -7.45 7.58
C ARG A 93 17.85 -6.64 6.39
N PRO A 94 18.28 -7.29 5.28
CA PRO A 94 18.53 -6.54 4.06
C PRO A 94 17.26 -5.77 3.73
N ARG A 95 17.39 -4.44 3.62
CA ARG A 95 16.32 -3.58 3.14
C ARG A 95 16.55 -3.36 1.66
N THR A 96 15.47 -3.38 0.89
CA THR A 96 15.54 -3.11 -0.54
C THR A 96 14.93 -1.76 -0.83
N THR A 97 15.37 -1.12 -1.92
CA THR A 97 14.70 0.06 -2.47
C THR A 97 13.22 -0.19 -2.74
N MET A 98 12.83 -1.43 -3.04
CA MET A 98 11.43 -1.81 -3.20
C MET A 98 10.59 -1.65 -1.91
N ASP A 99 11.17 -1.82 -0.72
CA ASP A 99 10.47 -1.50 0.54
C ASP A 99 10.09 -0.01 0.57
N LEU A 100 11.02 0.87 0.18
CA LEU A 100 10.80 2.32 0.15
C LEU A 100 9.81 2.73 -0.94
N ILE A 101 9.88 2.10 -2.12
CA ILE A 101 8.94 2.31 -3.22
C ILE A 101 7.52 1.92 -2.78
N ASN A 102 7.36 0.78 -2.12
CA ASN A 102 6.05 0.36 -1.61
C ASN A 102 5.52 1.33 -0.55
N ILE A 103 6.37 1.83 0.36
CA ILE A 103 5.98 2.85 1.34
C ILE A 103 5.52 4.13 0.62
N ALA A 104 6.26 4.58 -0.40
CA ALA A 104 5.88 5.74 -1.19
C ALA A 104 4.56 5.54 -1.95
N ALA A 105 4.35 4.35 -2.53
CA ALA A 105 3.13 3.98 -3.24
C ALA A 105 1.93 3.93 -2.30
N VAL A 106 2.11 3.41 -1.09
CA VAL A 106 1.11 3.50 -0.03
C VAL A 106 0.84 4.97 0.22
N GLN A 107 1.82 5.80 0.54
CA GLN A 107 1.56 7.17 1.02
C GLN A 107 1.00 8.14 -0.01
N ALA A 108 1.33 7.96 -1.30
CA ALA A 108 0.91 8.85 -2.38
C ALA A 108 -0.62 8.86 -2.59
N LYS A 109 -1.13 10.00 -3.06
CA LYS A 109 -2.53 10.16 -3.50
C LYS A 109 -2.69 9.90 -4.99
N ASP A 110 -1.72 10.31 -5.78
CA ASP A 110 -1.74 10.22 -7.24
C ASP A 110 -0.38 9.76 -7.80
N GLU A 111 -0.35 9.44 -9.11
CA GLU A 111 0.87 8.99 -9.80
C GLU A 111 1.99 10.03 -9.68
N ARG A 112 1.68 11.32 -9.83
CA ARG A 112 2.66 12.40 -9.77
C ARG A 112 3.31 12.48 -8.39
N GLU A 113 2.52 12.44 -7.32
CA GLU A 113 3.02 12.45 -5.95
C GLU A 113 3.86 11.19 -5.67
N PHE A 114 3.42 10.03 -6.15
CA PHE A 114 4.20 8.80 -6.04
C PHE A 114 5.57 8.93 -6.71
N MET A 115 5.58 9.36 -7.99
CA MET A 115 6.83 9.52 -8.74
C MET A 115 7.76 10.54 -8.07
N GLN A 116 7.22 11.64 -7.53
CA GLN A 116 7.98 12.64 -6.77
C GLN A 116 8.62 12.04 -5.50
N ARG A 117 7.90 11.19 -4.77
CA ARG A 117 8.38 10.56 -3.52
C ARG A 117 9.50 9.56 -3.73
N ILE A 118 9.61 8.98 -4.92
CA ILE A 118 10.67 8.01 -5.25
C ILE A 118 11.82 8.62 -6.05
N VAL A 119 11.82 9.94 -6.29
CA VAL A 119 12.97 10.64 -6.89
C VAL A 119 14.19 10.44 -5.99
N GLY A 120 15.31 10.02 -6.61
CA GLY A 120 16.57 9.76 -5.91
C GLY A 120 16.65 8.39 -5.21
N LEU A 121 15.56 7.60 -5.17
CA LEU A 121 15.62 6.21 -4.72
C LEU A 121 16.13 5.27 -5.82
N LEU A 122 15.89 5.63 -7.07
CA LEU A 122 16.26 4.87 -8.27
C LEU A 122 17.17 5.72 -9.17
N PRO A 123 18.03 5.09 -9.99
CA PRO A 123 18.70 5.79 -11.09
C PRO A 123 17.68 6.50 -11.98
N ASN A 124 18.02 7.68 -12.49
CA ASN A 124 17.09 8.52 -13.26
C ASN A 124 16.47 7.77 -14.47
N GLU A 125 17.26 6.94 -15.15
CA GLU A 125 16.78 6.13 -16.27
C GLU A 125 15.72 5.12 -15.81
N THR A 126 16.00 4.36 -14.75
CA THR A 126 15.06 3.40 -14.15
C THR A 126 13.79 4.09 -13.64
N TRP A 127 13.92 5.28 -13.03
CA TRP A 127 12.79 6.07 -12.56
C TRP A 127 11.87 6.50 -13.72
N LEU A 128 12.44 6.96 -14.85
CA LEU A 128 11.68 7.30 -16.06
C LEU A 128 11.00 6.08 -16.68
N GLN A 129 11.71 4.96 -16.76
CA GLN A 129 11.17 3.71 -17.30
C GLN A 129 10.05 3.15 -16.43
N LEU A 130 10.20 3.17 -15.09
CA LEU A 130 9.15 2.76 -14.16
C LEU A 130 7.87 3.58 -14.37
N ARG A 131 8.00 4.90 -14.52
CA ARG A 131 6.86 5.77 -14.83
C ARG A 131 6.16 5.37 -16.12
N LYS A 132 6.93 5.14 -17.18
CA LYS A 132 6.40 4.69 -18.47
C LYS A 132 5.63 3.38 -18.32
N VAL A 133 6.27 2.36 -17.73
CA VAL A 133 5.66 1.03 -17.51
C VAL A 133 4.38 1.11 -16.69
N MET A 134 4.36 1.90 -15.60
CA MET A 134 3.17 2.09 -14.78
C MET A 134 2.02 2.76 -15.54
N ASN A 135 2.32 3.70 -16.44
CA ASN A 135 1.32 4.36 -17.26
C ASN A 135 0.81 3.47 -18.39
N ASP A 136 1.69 2.69 -19.01
CA ASP A 136 1.34 1.75 -20.07
C ASP A 136 0.47 0.60 -19.52
N VAL A 137 0.71 0.15 -18.28
CA VAL A 137 -0.05 -0.95 -17.66
C VAL A 137 -1.37 -0.51 -17.01
N ALA A 138 -1.49 0.76 -16.59
CA ALA A 138 -2.64 1.25 -15.84
C ALA A 138 -4.01 0.97 -16.51
N PRO A 139 -4.19 1.11 -17.84
CA PRO A 139 -5.45 0.76 -18.51
C PRO A 139 -5.81 -0.72 -18.39
N TYR A 140 -4.83 -1.62 -18.43
CA TYR A 140 -5.04 -3.06 -18.25
C TYR A 140 -5.44 -3.38 -16.82
N TYR A 141 -4.77 -2.78 -15.84
CA TYR A 141 -5.16 -2.88 -14.43
C TYR A 141 -6.60 -2.42 -14.22
N ASP A 142 -6.96 -1.23 -14.72
CA ASP A 142 -8.30 -0.66 -14.54
C ASP A 142 -9.39 -1.52 -15.19
N LYS A 143 -9.09 -2.17 -16.33
CA LYS A 143 -10.02 -3.06 -17.04
C LYS A 143 -10.18 -4.41 -16.34
N ILE A 144 -9.10 -5.03 -15.89
CA ILE A 144 -9.07 -6.41 -15.37
C ILE A 144 -9.44 -6.46 -13.88
N LEU A 145 -8.88 -5.56 -13.07
CA LEU A 145 -9.04 -5.58 -11.62
C LEU A 145 -9.75 -4.33 -11.08
N GLY A 146 -9.34 -3.14 -11.51
CA GLY A 146 -9.82 -1.88 -10.94
C GLY A 146 -11.34 -1.75 -11.00
N LYS A 147 -11.90 -1.56 -12.21
CA LYS A 147 -13.34 -1.32 -12.40
C LYS A 147 -14.22 -2.50 -11.94
N PRO A 148 -13.91 -3.77 -12.26
CA PRO A 148 -14.78 -4.88 -11.87
C PRO A 148 -14.89 -5.06 -10.36
N TYR A 149 -13.82 -4.81 -9.62
CA TYR A 149 -13.75 -5.11 -8.19
C TYR A 149 -13.84 -3.87 -7.27
N THR A 150 -13.89 -2.64 -7.80
CA THR A 150 -13.96 -1.39 -7.00
C THR A 150 -15.01 -1.46 -5.89
N LYS A 151 -16.25 -1.89 -6.22
CA LYS A 151 -17.34 -1.94 -5.24
C LYS A 151 -17.05 -2.92 -4.11
N ALA A 152 -16.56 -4.11 -4.45
CA ALA A 152 -16.23 -5.12 -3.46
C ALA A 152 -15.05 -4.69 -2.57
N MET A 153 -14.03 -4.04 -3.14
CA MET A 153 -12.93 -3.45 -2.36
C MET A 153 -13.42 -2.37 -1.40
N SER A 154 -14.28 -1.45 -1.87
CA SER A 154 -14.83 -0.39 -1.01
C SER A 154 -15.65 -0.95 0.16
N GLY A 155 -16.41 -2.02 -0.08
CA GLY A 155 -17.15 -2.73 0.97
C GLY A 155 -16.22 -3.38 2.00
N GLN A 156 -15.15 -4.03 1.55
CA GLN A 156 -14.15 -4.61 2.47
C GLN A 156 -13.41 -3.54 3.27
N LEU A 157 -13.05 -2.41 2.63
CA LEU A 157 -12.41 -1.29 3.31
C LEU A 157 -13.31 -0.71 4.41
N ALA A 158 -14.59 -0.51 4.10
CA ALA A 158 -15.58 -0.05 5.07
C ALA A 158 -15.74 -1.05 6.23
N ALA A 159 -15.74 -2.36 5.96
CA ALA A 159 -15.77 -3.39 7.00
C ALA A 159 -14.52 -3.35 7.90
N LEU A 160 -13.33 -3.11 7.34
CA LEU A 160 -12.10 -2.98 8.11
C LEU A 160 -12.08 -1.73 8.99
N GLN A 161 -12.60 -0.60 8.49
CA GLN A 161 -12.67 0.66 9.22
C GLN A 161 -13.53 0.56 10.50
N GLN A 162 -14.48 -0.39 10.58
CA GLN A 162 -15.25 -0.64 11.80
C GLN A 162 -14.37 -1.07 12.99
N TYR A 163 -13.17 -1.58 12.74
CA TYR A 163 -12.23 -2.01 13.78
C TYR A 163 -11.28 -0.91 14.27
N ASN A 164 -11.29 0.29 13.68
CA ASN A 164 -10.38 1.39 14.01
C ASN A 164 -10.28 1.63 15.52
N THR A 165 -11.41 1.83 16.20
CA THR A 165 -11.44 2.08 17.65
C THR A 165 -10.80 0.95 18.46
N ARG A 166 -11.03 -0.30 18.07
CA ARG A 166 -10.44 -1.47 18.75
C ARG A 166 -8.93 -1.51 18.52
N LEU A 167 -8.48 -1.25 17.30
CA LEU A 167 -7.07 -1.27 16.95
C LEU A 167 -6.31 -0.12 17.61
N ASP A 168 -6.89 1.09 17.66
CA ASP A 168 -6.32 2.24 18.37
C ASP A 168 -6.17 1.93 19.86
N ASN A 169 -7.16 1.29 20.48
CA ASN A 169 -7.08 0.86 21.87
C ASN A 169 -5.98 -0.17 22.11
N ILE A 170 -5.82 -1.15 21.22
CA ILE A 170 -4.74 -2.13 21.29
C ILE A 170 -3.39 -1.45 21.13
N PHE A 171 -3.25 -0.56 20.15
CA PHE A 171 -2.03 0.17 19.91
C PHE A 171 -1.64 1.03 21.11
N ASN A 172 -2.58 1.79 21.68
CA ASN A 172 -2.31 2.63 22.86
C ASN A 172 -1.80 1.79 24.05
N LYS A 173 -2.37 0.60 24.27
CA LYS A 173 -1.90 -0.34 25.30
C LYS A 173 -0.47 -0.82 25.02
N LEU A 174 -0.17 -1.19 23.77
CA LEU A 174 1.17 -1.61 23.37
C LEU A 174 2.18 -0.46 23.48
N SER A 175 1.80 0.73 23.02
CA SER A 175 2.63 1.94 23.10
C SER A 175 3.02 2.25 24.54
N HIS A 176 2.04 2.20 25.46
CA HIS A 176 2.29 2.39 26.88
C HIS A 176 3.18 1.29 27.46
N PHE A 177 2.93 0.02 27.12
CA PHE A 177 3.71 -1.11 27.58
C PHE A 177 5.19 -1.01 27.17
N TYR A 178 5.47 -0.56 25.94
CA TYR A 178 6.84 -0.40 25.43
C TYR A 178 7.46 0.98 25.73
N GLY A 179 6.75 1.89 26.40
CA GLY A 179 7.21 3.26 26.63
C GLY A 179 7.44 4.05 25.34
N SER A 180 6.69 3.75 24.28
CA SER A 180 6.83 4.41 22.97
C SER A 180 6.31 5.85 23.01
N THR A 181 7.04 6.75 22.34
CA THR A 181 6.70 8.17 22.18
C THR A 181 6.04 8.48 20.83
N TRP A 182 5.48 7.47 20.15
CA TRP A 182 4.89 7.63 18.83
C TRP A 182 3.80 8.71 18.81
N SER A 183 3.96 9.73 17.95
CA SER A 183 2.97 10.80 17.84
C SER A 183 1.68 10.31 17.21
N LYS A 184 0.54 10.76 17.75
CA LYS A 184 -0.78 10.51 17.15
C LYS A 184 -0.98 11.23 15.81
N ASP A 185 -0.13 12.21 15.49
CA ASP A 185 -0.16 12.95 14.24
C ASP A 185 0.40 12.15 13.05
N VAL A 186 1.04 11.00 13.31
CA VAL A 186 1.61 10.12 12.29
C VAL A 186 0.84 8.80 12.28
N PRO A 187 -0.25 8.69 11.49
CA PRO A 187 -1.07 7.50 11.48
C PRO A 187 -0.37 6.32 10.76
N PHE A 188 -0.64 5.11 11.23
CA PHE A 188 -0.30 3.88 10.53
C PHE A 188 -1.25 3.70 9.36
N THR A 189 -0.71 3.80 8.16
CA THR A 189 -1.51 3.60 6.95
C THR A 189 -1.45 2.15 6.53
N VAL A 190 -2.63 1.54 6.41
CA VAL A 190 -2.84 0.21 5.86
C VAL A 190 -3.46 0.37 4.48
N ALA A 191 -2.71 0.00 3.45
CA ALA A 191 -3.23 -0.01 2.10
C ALA A 191 -3.86 -1.36 1.76
N TYR A 192 -5.02 -1.31 1.12
CA TYR A 192 -5.69 -2.46 0.55
C TYR A 192 -5.37 -2.58 -0.94
N THR A 193 -5.02 -3.79 -1.38
CA THR A 193 -4.82 -4.17 -2.79
C THR A 193 -5.64 -5.40 -3.14
N PRO A 194 -6.22 -5.50 -4.34
CA PRO A 194 -7.01 -6.66 -4.74
C PRO A 194 -6.16 -7.94 -4.77
N CYS A 195 -6.67 -9.00 -4.16
CA CYS A 195 -6.12 -10.35 -4.23
C CYS A 195 -7.25 -11.33 -4.59
N LEU A 196 -7.01 -12.19 -5.58
CA LEU A 196 -7.97 -13.21 -6.02
C LEU A 196 -7.54 -14.60 -5.54
N GLU A 197 -8.50 -15.36 -5.02
CA GLU A 197 -8.35 -16.81 -4.80
C GLU A 197 -9.15 -17.63 -5.83
N ARG A 198 -8.97 -18.95 -5.78
CA ARG A 198 -9.25 -20.01 -6.78
C ARG A 198 -10.65 -20.03 -7.41
N GLU A 199 -11.62 -19.26 -6.88
CA GLU A 199 -13.00 -19.16 -7.39
C GLU A 199 -13.40 -17.72 -7.81
N ALA A 200 -12.44 -16.82 -8.07
CA ALA A 200 -12.71 -15.41 -8.39
C ALA A 200 -13.47 -14.63 -7.29
N THR A 201 -13.40 -15.14 -6.06
CA THR A 201 -13.84 -14.45 -4.84
C THR A 201 -12.65 -13.64 -4.29
N LEU A 202 -12.84 -12.36 -4.00
CA LEU A 202 -11.82 -11.54 -3.33
C LEU A 202 -11.58 -12.11 -1.93
N LEU A 203 -10.34 -12.47 -1.62
CA LEU A 203 -9.94 -12.86 -0.27
C LEU A 203 -9.81 -11.63 0.64
N GLN A 204 -9.84 -11.91 1.95
CA GLN A 204 -9.44 -11.01 3.03
C GLN A 204 -8.05 -10.42 2.78
N PRO A 205 -7.80 -9.18 3.25
CA PRO A 205 -6.76 -8.29 2.74
C PRO A 205 -5.35 -8.88 2.74
N LEU A 206 -4.61 -8.62 1.67
CA LEU A 206 -3.16 -8.56 1.75
C LEU A 206 -2.82 -7.28 2.52
N ILE A 207 -2.78 -7.39 3.85
CA ILE A 207 -2.46 -6.27 4.72
C ILE A 207 -0.97 -5.98 4.59
N VAL A 208 -0.61 -5.10 3.65
CA VAL A 208 0.67 -4.39 3.75
C VAL A 208 0.50 -3.38 4.88
N ILE A 209 0.70 -3.86 6.12
CA ILE A 209 0.94 -2.93 7.22
C ILE A 209 2.30 -2.32 6.88
N VAL A 210 2.33 -1.03 6.57
CA VAL A 210 3.55 -0.24 6.75
C VAL A 210 3.75 -0.12 8.25
N LEU A 211 4.11 -1.24 8.87
CA LEU A 211 4.60 -1.29 10.23
C LEU A 211 6.06 -0.93 10.05
N PHE A 212 6.45 0.24 10.53
CA PHE A 212 7.83 0.45 10.93
C PHE A 212 8.13 -0.60 12.03
N LEU A 213 8.51 -1.81 11.60
CA LEU A 213 8.99 -2.91 12.43
C LEU A 213 10.38 -2.57 12.96
N LEU A 214 10.48 -1.45 13.69
CA LEU A 214 11.65 -1.13 14.50
C LEU A 214 11.58 -1.80 15.88
N CYS A 215 10.42 -2.35 16.31
CA CYS A 215 10.28 -2.71 17.72
C CYS A 215 9.41 -3.94 18.09
N LEU A 216 9.30 -4.99 17.25
CA LEU A 216 8.62 -6.24 17.70
C LEU A 216 9.45 -7.51 17.44
N PRO A 217 9.62 -8.37 18.46
CA PRO A 217 10.25 -9.68 18.32
C PRO A 217 9.31 -10.67 17.62
N LYS A 218 9.91 -11.55 16.81
CA LYS A 218 9.37 -12.77 16.19
C LYS A 218 7.86 -13.00 16.35
N LYS A 219 7.10 -12.73 15.28
CA LYS A 219 6.08 -13.63 14.74
C LYS A 219 5.83 -13.26 13.28
N ARG A 220 5.97 -14.24 12.39
CA ARG A 220 5.67 -14.12 10.96
C ARG A 220 4.21 -13.69 10.83
N ILE A 221 3.98 -12.46 10.41
CA ILE A 221 2.72 -12.11 9.75
C ILE A 221 2.88 -12.70 8.34
N MET A 222 2.22 -13.83 8.13
CA MET A 222 2.12 -14.48 6.83
C MET A 222 1.26 -13.57 5.97
N ILE A 223 1.92 -12.73 5.17
CA ILE A 223 1.31 -12.06 4.03
C ILE A 223 1.14 -13.16 2.98
N CYS A 224 -0.09 -13.40 2.52
CA CYS A 224 -0.49 -14.55 1.69
C CYS A 224 0.55 -14.89 0.61
N GLY A 225 1.05 -16.13 0.67
CA GLY A 225 1.68 -16.83 -0.45
C GLY A 225 0.70 -17.81 -1.08
#